data_AF-A0A6H1NCD5-F1
#
_entry.id   AF-A0A6H1NCD5-F1
#
_cell.length_a   1.000
_cell.length_b   1.000
_cell.length_c   1.000
_cell.angle_alpha   90.00
_cell.angle_beta   90.00
_cell.angle_gamma   90.00
#
_symmetry.space_group_name_H-M   'P 1'
#
loop_
_entity.id
_entity.type
_entity.pdbx_description
1 polymer ?
#
loop_
_entity_poly.entity_id
_entity_poly.type
_entity_poly.pdbx_seq_one_letter_code
_entity_poly.pdbx_strand_id
1 'polypeptide(L)'
;MIEAVGLTKRYGAKTAVYNLSFQVRPGAVTGFLGPNGSGKSTTMRMILGLDNPTSGQVTIGGFPYRKLPNAPRQVGALLDAKAVHGGRHARNHLLCLAQLSGIPARRVDEVLGVVGLQDVAKKRSKGFSLGMGQRLGIAAALLGDPQVLLFDEPVNGLDPEGILWVRNLMKALAAEGRTVFVSSHLMSEMALTADHLIVIGRGQLLADQNIKDFISHNSADFARVRTPETEPQQREKLTAALTEAGGQVLPEQDGALRVMGLPLPRISDLAHSADVRLWELSPHQASLEEAYMRMTQGAVDYRSTIDQKAGLQQELPPGAMPPPQLPVAGQGQPGWYAPPPPQQGGQPFAMPQGAPQAGPYGAPGTPGAPGAADANPYAQPAPQTPAQPPAAPTAPDLTKPEDAR
;
A
#
# COMPACT_ATOMS: atom_id res chain seq x y z
N MET A 1 13.08 -11.86 -16.78
CA MET A 1 13.00 -12.38 -15.39
C MET A 1 13.99 -11.63 -14.52
N ILE A 2 13.58 -11.25 -13.30
CA ILE A 2 14.45 -10.72 -12.24
C ILE A 2 14.50 -11.77 -11.14
N GLU A 3 15.68 -11.99 -10.56
CA GLU A 3 15.86 -12.92 -9.45
C GLU A 3 16.71 -12.27 -8.35
N ALA A 4 16.18 -12.25 -7.12
CA ALA A 4 16.88 -11.81 -5.93
C ALA A 4 17.05 -13.00 -4.98
N VAL A 5 18.27 -13.23 -4.49
CA VAL A 5 18.60 -14.34 -3.60
C VAL A 5 19.40 -13.82 -2.40
N GLY A 6 18.83 -13.98 -1.20
CA GLY A 6 19.44 -13.61 0.07
C GLY A 6 19.83 -12.13 0.19
N LEU A 7 19.10 -11.25 -0.53
CA LEU A 7 19.49 -9.86 -0.71
C LEU A 7 19.46 -9.11 0.63
N THR A 8 20.60 -8.57 1.03
CA THR A 8 20.73 -7.81 2.28
C THR A 8 21.41 -6.48 2.01
N LYS A 9 20.88 -5.41 2.60
CA LYS A 9 21.47 -4.07 2.52
C LYS A 9 21.51 -3.40 3.89
N ARG A 10 22.71 -3.06 4.32
CA ARG A 10 22.99 -2.28 5.53
C ARG A 10 23.58 -0.92 5.18
N TYR A 11 23.10 0.12 5.84
CA TYR A 11 23.66 1.46 5.86
C TYR A 11 24.17 1.75 7.28
N GLY A 12 25.47 1.55 7.50
CA GLY A 12 26.06 1.59 8.84
C GLY A 12 25.37 0.59 9.77
N ALA A 13 24.77 1.09 10.86
CA ALA A 13 24.03 0.27 11.82
C ALA A 13 22.64 -0.16 11.33
N LYS A 14 22.01 0.59 10.39
CA LYS A 14 20.63 0.34 9.96
C LYS A 14 20.57 -0.70 8.84
N THR A 15 19.84 -1.78 9.06
CA THR A 15 19.52 -2.76 8.00
C THR A 15 18.24 -2.32 7.28
N ALA A 16 18.36 -1.99 6.00
CA ALA A 16 17.23 -1.55 5.17
C ALA A 16 16.52 -2.72 4.48
N VAL A 17 17.28 -3.75 4.11
CA VAL A 17 16.77 -5.00 3.52
C VAL A 17 17.54 -6.15 4.16
N TYR A 18 16.86 -7.22 4.54
CA TYR A 18 17.44 -8.38 5.22
C TYR A 18 16.96 -9.68 4.58
N ASN A 19 17.90 -10.46 4.05
CA ASN A 19 17.68 -11.80 3.48
C ASN A 19 16.48 -11.91 2.52
N LEU A 20 16.28 -10.89 1.68
CA LEU A 20 15.13 -10.83 0.77
C LEU A 20 15.38 -11.70 -0.47
N SER A 21 14.50 -12.67 -0.70
CA SER A 21 14.55 -13.56 -1.87
C SER A 21 13.20 -13.58 -2.57
N PHE A 22 13.18 -13.38 -3.89
CA PHE A 22 11.95 -13.42 -4.70
C PHE A 22 12.30 -13.50 -6.19
N GLN A 23 11.28 -13.81 -7.00
CA GLN A 23 11.40 -13.83 -8.45
C GLN A 23 10.33 -12.97 -9.12
N VAL A 24 10.70 -12.29 -10.20
CA VAL A 24 9.77 -11.54 -11.06
C VAL A 24 9.76 -12.20 -12.43
N ARG A 25 8.62 -12.82 -12.77
CA ARG A 25 8.47 -13.63 -13.97
C ARG A 25 8.10 -12.77 -15.19
N PRO A 26 8.55 -13.12 -16.40
CA PRO A 26 8.05 -12.53 -17.64
C PRO A 26 6.56 -12.84 -17.84
N GLY A 27 5.86 -12.01 -18.61
CA GLY A 27 4.46 -12.26 -18.97
C GLY A 27 3.44 -11.88 -17.90
N ALA A 28 3.87 -11.27 -16.80
CA ALA A 28 3.01 -10.89 -15.68
C ALA A 28 3.44 -9.53 -15.11
N VAL A 29 2.47 -8.79 -14.59
CA VAL A 29 2.73 -7.61 -13.76
C VAL A 29 2.92 -8.06 -12.32
N THR A 30 4.11 -7.83 -11.77
CA THR A 30 4.41 -8.10 -10.37
C THR A 30 4.42 -6.81 -9.56
N GLY A 31 3.50 -6.74 -8.59
CA GLY A 31 3.40 -5.67 -7.64
C GLY A 31 4.35 -5.84 -6.46
N PHE A 32 4.99 -4.74 -6.04
CA PHE A 32 5.88 -4.68 -4.90
C PHE A 32 5.33 -3.75 -3.84
N LEU A 33 4.78 -4.34 -2.78
CA LEU A 33 4.05 -3.64 -1.73
C LEU A 33 4.81 -3.65 -0.41
N GLY A 34 4.57 -2.65 0.42
CA GLY A 34 5.17 -2.55 1.74
C GLY A 34 5.06 -1.14 2.29
N PRO A 35 5.22 -0.93 3.61
CA PRO A 35 5.04 0.38 4.19
C PRO A 35 6.16 1.33 3.77
N ASN A 36 6.01 2.61 4.07
CA ASN A 36 7.12 3.55 3.91
C ASN A 36 8.31 3.10 4.77
N GLY A 37 9.50 3.12 4.17
CA GLY A 37 10.71 2.64 4.84
C GLY A 37 10.89 1.12 4.87
N SER A 38 10.01 0.33 4.22
CA SER A 38 10.14 -1.13 4.18
C SER A 38 11.31 -1.66 3.37
N GLY A 39 11.99 -0.81 2.60
CA GLY A 39 13.11 -1.19 1.74
C GLY A 39 12.78 -1.25 0.24
N LYS A 40 11.58 -0.85 -0.21
CA LYS A 40 11.16 -0.92 -1.63
C LYS A 40 12.16 -0.28 -2.60
N SER A 41 12.36 1.03 -2.47
CA SER A 41 13.27 1.78 -3.35
C SER A 41 14.73 1.31 -3.21
N THR A 42 15.15 0.88 -2.01
CA THR A 42 16.47 0.29 -1.80
C THR A 42 16.64 -1.01 -2.60
N THR A 43 15.64 -1.90 -2.58
CA THR A 43 15.63 -3.12 -3.40
C THR A 43 15.64 -2.81 -4.89
N MET A 44 14.83 -1.85 -5.35
CA MET A 44 14.81 -1.45 -6.77
C MET A 44 16.15 -0.87 -7.23
N ARG A 45 16.79 -0.04 -6.40
CA ARG A 45 18.14 0.48 -6.67
C ARG A 45 19.20 -0.62 -6.70
N MET A 46 19.07 -1.66 -5.87
CA MET A 46 19.97 -2.83 -5.94
C MET A 46 19.78 -3.62 -7.23
N ILE A 47 18.53 -3.83 -7.70
CA ILE A 47 18.28 -4.52 -8.97
C ILE A 47 19.00 -3.82 -10.14
N LEU A 48 18.98 -2.48 -10.18
CA LEU A 48 19.65 -1.69 -11.21
C LEU A 48 21.16 -1.47 -10.96
N GLY A 49 21.73 -2.07 -9.92
CA GLY A 49 23.13 -1.90 -9.55
C GLY A 49 23.51 -0.46 -9.14
N LEU A 50 22.53 0.37 -8.76
CA LEU A 50 22.74 1.71 -8.22
C LEU A 50 23.16 1.67 -6.75
N ASP A 51 22.75 0.62 -6.03
CA ASP A 51 23.27 0.28 -4.71
C ASP A 51 23.86 -1.14 -4.78
N ASN A 52 25.04 -1.35 -4.17
CA ASN A 52 25.57 -2.71 -4.00
C ASN A 52 24.90 -3.38 -2.80
N PRO A 53 24.44 -4.63 -2.91
CA PRO A 53 24.02 -5.41 -1.74
C PRO A 53 25.20 -5.59 -0.78
N THR A 54 24.92 -5.63 0.51
CA THR A 54 25.89 -6.01 1.56
C THR A 54 26.17 -7.51 1.49
N SER A 55 25.15 -8.32 1.23
CA SER A 55 25.27 -9.75 0.91
C SER A 55 24.09 -10.21 0.04
N GLY A 56 24.20 -11.40 -0.52
CA GLY A 56 23.26 -11.91 -1.52
C GLY A 56 23.52 -11.36 -2.91
N GLN A 57 22.65 -11.69 -3.85
CA GLN A 57 22.80 -11.30 -5.25
C GLN A 57 21.45 -11.02 -5.90
N VAL A 58 21.50 -10.19 -6.95
CA VAL A 58 20.35 -9.87 -7.79
C VAL A 58 20.76 -9.92 -9.25
N THR A 59 19.94 -10.58 -10.07
CA THR A 59 20.20 -10.76 -11.49
C THR A 59 18.96 -10.44 -12.32
N ILE A 60 19.22 -10.10 -13.59
CA ILE A 60 18.22 -9.85 -14.61
C ILE A 60 18.62 -10.74 -15.80
N GLY A 61 17.76 -11.70 -16.15
CA GLY A 61 18.09 -12.70 -17.16
C GLY A 61 19.36 -13.50 -16.84
N GLY A 62 19.64 -13.75 -15.56
CA GLY A 62 20.82 -14.48 -15.08
C GLY A 62 22.09 -13.65 -14.91
N PHE A 63 22.09 -12.36 -15.29
CA PHE A 63 23.26 -11.49 -15.15
C PHE A 63 23.00 -10.33 -14.17
N PRO A 64 23.97 -9.93 -13.34
CA PRO A 64 23.92 -8.66 -12.63
C PRO A 64 23.78 -7.50 -13.63
N TYR A 65 23.03 -6.45 -13.28
CA TYR A 65 22.76 -5.31 -14.18
C TYR A 65 24.03 -4.74 -14.86
N ARG A 66 25.11 -4.58 -14.11
CA ARG A 66 26.40 -4.05 -14.63
C ARG A 66 27.07 -4.94 -15.67
N LYS A 67 26.70 -6.22 -15.75
CA LYS A 67 27.23 -7.19 -16.72
C LYS A 67 26.32 -7.33 -17.95
N LEU A 68 25.18 -6.65 -18.01
CA LEU A 68 24.30 -6.70 -19.17
C LEU A 68 24.90 -5.91 -20.35
N PRO A 69 25.02 -6.51 -21.54
CA PRO A 69 25.47 -5.79 -22.72
C PRO A 69 24.43 -4.74 -23.11
N ASN A 70 24.82 -3.46 -23.13
CA ASN A 70 23.91 -2.34 -23.38
C ASN A 70 22.64 -2.40 -22.49
N ALA A 71 22.85 -2.38 -21.17
CA ALA A 71 21.78 -2.48 -20.17
C ALA A 71 20.54 -1.59 -20.43
N PRO A 72 20.65 -0.32 -20.90
CA PRO A 72 19.49 0.51 -21.21
C PRO A 72 18.54 -0.04 -22.29
N ARG A 73 19.00 -0.96 -23.14
CA ARG A 73 18.15 -1.66 -24.13
C ARG A 73 17.47 -2.90 -23.58
N GLN A 74 17.95 -3.43 -22.46
CA GLN A 74 17.40 -4.65 -21.85
C GLN A 74 16.48 -4.33 -20.68
N VAL A 75 16.77 -3.23 -19.98
CA VAL A 75 16.10 -2.84 -18.75
C VAL A 75 15.70 -1.36 -18.83
N GLY A 76 14.41 -1.11 -18.78
CA GLY A 76 13.84 0.22 -18.62
C GLY A 76 13.48 0.46 -17.17
N ALA A 77 13.81 1.63 -16.64
CA ALA A 77 13.52 1.95 -15.25
C ALA A 77 13.04 3.38 -15.05
N LEU A 78 12.06 3.52 -14.17
CA LEU A 78 11.58 4.78 -13.61
C LEU A 78 11.66 4.66 -12.09
N LEU A 79 12.71 5.22 -11.49
CA LEU A 79 12.87 5.21 -10.02
C LEU A 79 12.46 6.52 -9.37
N ASP A 80 12.61 7.63 -10.08
CA ASP A 80 12.20 8.95 -9.62
C ASP A 80 11.67 9.75 -10.81
N ALA A 81 10.41 10.17 -10.70
CA ALA A 81 9.75 11.02 -11.69
C ALA A 81 10.47 12.36 -11.92
N LYS A 82 11.25 12.80 -10.92
CA LYS A 82 12.03 14.05 -10.96
C LYS A 82 13.42 13.87 -11.55
N ALA A 83 13.83 12.66 -11.94
CA ALA A 83 15.13 12.40 -12.57
C ALA A 83 15.25 12.94 -14.03
N VAL A 84 14.49 13.99 -14.36
CA VAL A 84 14.51 14.67 -15.64
C VAL A 84 15.25 15.99 -15.52
N HIS A 85 16.14 16.28 -16.46
CA HIS A 85 16.86 17.55 -16.47
C HIS A 85 15.93 18.72 -16.86
N GLY A 86 15.48 19.50 -15.87
CA GLY A 86 14.50 20.58 -16.01
C GLY A 86 14.81 21.62 -17.10
N GLY A 87 16.09 21.84 -17.40
CA GLY A 87 16.54 22.78 -18.42
C GLY A 87 16.34 22.30 -19.86
N ARG A 88 16.08 21.02 -20.11
CA ARG A 88 15.97 20.45 -21.46
C ARG A 88 14.52 20.36 -21.93
N HIS A 89 14.32 20.47 -23.23
CA HIS A 89 13.07 20.07 -23.87
C HIS A 89 12.85 18.56 -23.68
N ALA A 90 11.60 18.12 -23.57
CA ALA A 90 11.27 16.70 -23.39
C ALA A 90 11.92 15.80 -24.45
N ARG A 91 11.83 16.19 -25.73
CA ARG A 91 12.48 15.47 -26.83
C ARG A 91 14.00 15.42 -26.69
N ASN A 92 14.63 16.54 -26.32
CA ASN A 92 16.09 16.61 -26.18
C ASN A 92 16.59 15.81 -24.97
N HIS A 93 15.79 15.72 -23.91
CA HIS A 93 16.09 14.86 -22.78
C HIS A 93 16.14 13.38 -23.21
N LEU A 94 15.10 12.90 -23.90
CA LEU A 94 15.06 11.53 -24.42
C LEU A 94 16.12 11.28 -25.51
N LEU A 95 16.39 12.25 -26.38
CA LEU A 95 17.42 12.13 -27.42
C LEU A 95 18.81 11.95 -26.80
N CYS A 96 19.11 12.65 -25.72
CA CYS A 96 20.36 12.48 -24.98
C CYS A 96 20.50 11.05 -24.44
N LEU A 97 19.44 10.51 -23.82
CA LEU A 97 19.42 9.12 -23.33
C LEU A 97 19.55 8.11 -24.48
N ALA A 98 18.88 8.38 -25.61
CA ALA A 98 18.92 7.54 -26.80
C ALA A 98 20.35 7.45 -27.35
N GLN A 99 21.01 8.60 -27.53
CA GLN A 99 22.38 8.67 -28.04
C GLN A 99 23.38 7.94 -27.15
N LEU A 100 23.28 8.11 -25.82
CA LEU A 100 24.14 7.39 -24.85
C LEU A 100 23.96 5.86 -24.91
N SER A 101 22.79 5.40 -25.37
CA SER A 101 22.43 3.97 -25.44
C SER A 101 22.51 3.40 -26.87
N GLY A 102 22.98 4.21 -27.83
CA GLY A 102 23.03 3.87 -29.26
C GLY A 102 21.65 3.66 -29.89
N ILE A 103 20.59 4.27 -29.36
CA ILE A 103 19.20 4.14 -29.82
C ILE A 103 18.91 5.22 -30.90
N PRO A 104 18.27 4.86 -32.02
CA PRO A 104 17.95 5.82 -33.08
C PRO A 104 17.02 6.95 -32.62
N ALA A 105 17.21 8.16 -33.15
CA ALA A 105 16.37 9.31 -32.84
C ALA A 105 14.88 9.08 -33.14
N ARG A 106 14.55 8.27 -34.16
CA ARG A 106 13.17 7.88 -34.49
C ARG A 106 12.43 7.28 -33.29
N ARG A 107 13.12 6.49 -32.48
CA ARG A 107 12.53 5.85 -31.29
C ARG A 107 12.08 6.87 -30.25
N VAL A 108 12.72 8.03 -30.18
CA VAL A 108 12.32 9.13 -29.29
C VAL A 108 10.92 9.64 -29.64
N ASP A 109 10.65 9.83 -30.93
CA ASP A 109 9.37 10.36 -31.40
C ASP A 109 8.24 9.31 -31.23
N GLU A 110 8.56 8.02 -31.38
CA GLU A 110 7.65 6.90 -31.09
C GLU A 110 7.23 6.88 -29.61
N VAL A 111 8.20 6.89 -28.67
CA VAL A 111 7.86 6.81 -27.24
C VAL A 111 7.16 8.07 -26.73
N LEU A 112 7.44 9.24 -27.30
CA LEU A 112 6.67 10.46 -27.03
C LEU A 112 5.22 10.33 -27.48
N GLY A 113 4.96 9.61 -28.57
CA GLY A 113 3.62 9.24 -29.03
C GLY A 113 2.89 8.35 -28.03
N VAL A 114 3.55 7.28 -27.58
CA VAL A 114 2.99 6.31 -26.62
C VAL A 114 2.53 6.99 -25.32
N VAL A 115 3.28 7.99 -24.85
CA VAL A 115 2.95 8.70 -23.60
C VAL A 115 2.09 9.95 -23.79
N GLY A 116 1.75 10.29 -25.04
CA GLY A 116 0.92 11.46 -25.37
C GLY A 116 1.60 12.81 -25.11
N LEU A 117 2.93 12.90 -25.29
CA LEU A 117 3.71 14.13 -25.05
C LEU A 117 4.26 14.76 -26.35
N GLN A 118 3.77 14.37 -27.52
CA GLN A 118 4.25 14.87 -28.82
C GLN A 118 4.07 16.40 -28.95
N ASP A 119 2.90 16.94 -28.59
CA ASP A 119 2.60 18.37 -28.73
C ASP A 119 3.48 19.25 -27.82
N VAL A 120 3.93 18.69 -26.70
CA VAL A 120 4.78 19.36 -25.72
C VAL A 120 6.25 18.93 -25.81
N ALA A 121 6.63 18.20 -26.86
CA ALA A 121 7.98 17.64 -27.03
C ALA A 121 9.08 18.74 -27.04
N LYS A 122 8.73 19.94 -27.53
CA LYS A 122 9.58 21.14 -27.58
C LYS A 122 9.45 22.05 -26.35
N LYS A 123 8.66 21.69 -25.34
CA LYS A 123 8.56 22.43 -24.08
C LYS A 123 9.59 21.90 -23.08
N ARG A 124 10.14 22.81 -22.26
CA ARG A 124 11.11 22.45 -21.21
C ARG A 124 10.43 21.66 -20.09
N SER A 125 11.08 20.62 -19.60
CA SER A 125 10.55 19.73 -18.56
C SER A 125 10.35 20.42 -17.22
N LYS A 126 11.06 21.52 -16.90
CA LYS A 126 10.80 22.32 -15.69
C LYS A 126 9.36 22.88 -15.63
N GLY A 127 8.73 23.09 -16.78
CA GLY A 127 7.35 23.59 -16.87
C GLY A 127 6.29 22.48 -16.99
N PHE A 128 6.66 21.22 -16.73
CA PHE A 128 5.75 20.09 -16.78
C PHE A 128 5.02 19.94 -15.43
N SER A 129 3.77 19.50 -15.47
CA SER A 129 3.10 19.01 -14.27
C SER A 129 3.79 17.73 -13.78
N LEU A 130 3.50 17.31 -12.54
CA LEU A 130 3.99 16.04 -12.00
C LEU A 130 3.65 14.87 -12.93
N GLY A 131 2.41 14.80 -13.41
CA GLY A 131 1.97 13.76 -14.34
C GLY A 131 2.65 13.78 -15.71
N MET A 132 2.92 14.96 -16.27
CA MET A 132 3.71 15.07 -17.50
C MET A 132 5.16 14.62 -17.27
N GLY A 133 5.75 14.93 -16.11
CA GLY A 133 7.07 14.44 -15.71
C GLY A 133 7.09 12.90 -15.58
N GLN A 134 6.06 12.34 -14.96
CA GLN A 134 5.86 10.89 -14.83
C GLN A 134 5.79 10.21 -16.21
N ARG A 135 4.96 10.73 -17.12
CA ARG A 135 4.83 10.26 -18.50
C ARG A 135 6.17 10.33 -19.24
N LEU A 136 6.94 11.40 -19.07
CA LEU A 136 8.27 11.52 -19.66
C LEU A 136 9.25 10.49 -19.08
N GLY A 137 9.17 10.21 -17.79
CA GLY A 137 9.94 9.14 -17.14
C GLY A 137 9.59 7.75 -17.66
N ILE A 138 8.30 7.47 -17.89
CA ILE A 138 7.84 6.23 -18.53
C ILE A 138 8.37 6.15 -19.97
N ALA A 139 8.33 7.25 -20.74
CA ALA A 139 8.92 7.28 -22.08
C ALA A 139 10.42 6.96 -22.07
N ALA A 140 11.16 7.46 -21.08
CA ALA A 140 12.57 7.12 -20.90
C ALA A 140 12.79 5.63 -20.61
N ALA A 141 11.93 5.02 -19.77
CA ALA A 141 11.98 3.58 -19.51
C ALA A 141 11.68 2.74 -20.76
N LEU A 142 10.76 3.18 -21.62
CA LEU A 142 10.38 2.46 -22.86
C LEU A 142 11.35 2.68 -24.03
N LEU A 143 12.28 3.62 -23.90
CA LEU A 143 13.15 4.09 -24.99
C LEU A 143 13.98 2.96 -25.60
N GLY A 144 14.52 2.08 -24.75
CA GLY A 144 15.34 0.95 -25.16
C GLY A 144 14.61 -0.25 -25.77
N ASP A 145 13.28 -0.19 -25.83
CA ASP A 145 12.41 -1.36 -26.06
C ASP A 145 12.76 -2.57 -25.17
N PRO A 146 12.81 -2.38 -23.84
CA PRO A 146 13.37 -3.38 -22.93
C PRO A 146 12.42 -4.55 -22.69
N GLN A 147 13.02 -5.70 -22.37
CA GLN A 147 12.32 -6.92 -21.94
C GLN A 147 11.95 -6.88 -20.45
N VAL A 148 12.62 -6.01 -19.67
CA VAL A 148 12.40 -5.86 -18.23
C VAL A 148 12.13 -4.39 -17.91
N LEU A 149 11.04 -4.13 -17.22
CA LEU A 149 10.59 -2.80 -16.85
C LEU A 149 10.40 -2.69 -15.34
N LEU A 150 11.00 -1.65 -14.75
CA LEU A 150 10.91 -1.34 -13.33
C LEU A 150 10.27 0.03 -13.13
N PHE A 151 9.20 0.09 -12.34
CA PHE A 151 8.48 1.33 -12.07
C PHE A 151 8.34 1.54 -10.56
N ASP A 152 9.01 2.55 -10.00
CA ASP A 152 8.82 2.98 -8.62
C ASP A 152 7.70 4.03 -8.58
N GLU A 153 6.56 3.68 -7.99
CA GLU A 153 5.39 4.56 -7.81
C GLU A 153 4.91 5.24 -9.12
N PRO A 154 4.65 4.49 -10.22
CA PRO A 154 4.39 5.08 -11.53
C PRO A 154 3.11 5.89 -11.64
N VAL A 155 2.18 5.70 -10.70
CA VAL A 155 0.85 6.32 -10.67
C VAL A 155 0.82 7.60 -9.83
N ASN A 156 1.90 7.91 -9.11
CA ASN A 156 1.91 9.02 -8.17
C ASN A 156 1.74 10.37 -8.88
N GLY A 157 0.77 11.18 -8.42
CA GLY A 157 0.52 12.50 -8.97
C GLY A 157 -0.09 12.53 -10.37
N LEU A 158 -0.64 11.40 -10.83
CA LEU A 158 -1.49 11.33 -12.02
C LEU A 158 -2.95 11.58 -11.65
N ASP A 159 -3.68 12.11 -12.63
CA ASP A 159 -5.13 12.17 -12.64
C ASP A 159 -5.73 10.77 -12.90
N PRO A 160 -7.05 10.56 -12.65
CA PRO A 160 -7.68 9.27 -12.86
C PRO A 160 -7.48 8.69 -14.28
N GLU A 161 -7.50 9.55 -15.30
CA GLU A 161 -7.22 9.15 -16.69
C GLU A 161 -5.77 8.67 -16.87
N GLY A 162 -4.80 9.39 -16.31
CA GLY A 162 -3.39 8.99 -16.32
C GLY A 162 -3.14 7.67 -15.59
N ILE A 163 -3.80 7.44 -14.46
CA ILE A 163 -3.72 6.17 -13.72
C ILE A 163 -4.24 5.01 -14.58
N LEU A 164 -5.40 5.18 -15.22
CA LEU A 164 -5.97 4.17 -16.11
C LEU A 164 -5.05 3.88 -17.31
N TRP A 165 -4.46 4.92 -17.91
CA TRP A 165 -3.49 4.76 -19.00
C TRP A 165 -2.25 3.97 -18.55
N VAL A 166 -1.65 4.30 -17.41
CA VAL A 166 -0.49 3.60 -16.84
C VAL A 166 -0.81 2.13 -16.55
N ARG A 167 -1.98 1.84 -15.97
CA ARG A 167 -2.46 0.47 -15.73
C ARG A 167 -2.54 -0.32 -17.03
N ASN A 168 -3.20 0.23 -18.04
CA ASN A 168 -3.39 -0.45 -19.32
C ASN A 168 -2.06 -0.65 -20.05
N LEU A 169 -1.15 0.33 -19.97
CA LEU A 169 0.21 0.22 -20.50
C LEU A 169 0.95 -0.96 -19.85
N MET A 170 0.95 -1.06 -18.51
CA MET A 170 1.63 -2.17 -17.82
C MET A 170 1.05 -3.54 -18.21
N LYS A 171 -0.28 -3.65 -18.32
CA LYS A 171 -0.94 -4.89 -18.75
C LYS A 171 -0.59 -5.26 -20.19
N ALA A 172 -0.57 -4.28 -21.10
CA ALA A 172 -0.18 -4.51 -22.49
C ALA A 172 1.28 -5.00 -22.59
N LEU A 173 2.20 -4.36 -21.85
CA LEU A 173 3.61 -4.76 -21.81
C LEU A 173 3.79 -6.17 -21.26
N ALA A 174 3.05 -6.54 -20.21
CA ALA A 174 3.08 -7.91 -19.69
C ALA A 174 2.48 -8.90 -20.70
N ALA A 175 1.40 -8.56 -21.39
CA ALA A 175 0.79 -9.40 -22.42
C ALA A 175 1.72 -9.64 -23.64
N GLU A 176 2.65 -8.72 -23.93
CA GLU A 176 3.74 -8.91 -24.89
C GLU A 176 4.84 -9.88 -24.41
N GLY A 177 4.72 -10.42 -23.20
CA GLY A 177 5.71 -11.32 -22.60
C GLY A 177 6.82 -10.62 -21.80
N ARG A 178 6.76 -9.30 -21.63
CA ARG A 178 7.78 -8.55 -20.88
C ARG A 178 7.67 -8.81 -19.38
N THR A 179 8.78 -8.59 -18.66
CA THR A 179 8.79 -8.63 -17.18
C THR A 179 8.47 -7.23 -16.65
N VAL A 180 7.34 -7.04 -15.97
CA VAL A 180 6.94 -5.74 -15.41
C VAL A 180 6.96 -5.80 -13.89
N PHE A 181 7.84 -5.01 -13.27
CA PHE A 181 7.97 -4.91 -11.81
C PHE A 181 7.60 -3.51 -11.35
N VAL A 182 6.54 -3.40 -10.55
CA VAL A 182 5.97 -2.11 -10.15
C VAL A 182 5.85 -2.01 -8.64
N SER A 183 6.42 -0.97 -8.05
CA SER A 183 6.13 -0.61 -6.66
C SER A 183 4.88 0.26 -6.60
N SER A 184 4.09 0.09 -5.54
CA SER A 184 3.05 1.07 -5.21
C SER A 184 2.76 1.10 -3.72
N HIS A 185 2.31 2.25 -3.22
CA HIS A 185 1.60 2.37 -1.95
C HIS A 185 0.07 2.40 -2.13
N LEU A 186 -0.43 2.53 -3.36
CA LEU A 186 -1.86 2.55 -3.68
C LEU A 186 -2.36 1.12 -3.92
N MET A 187 -2.93 0.53 -2.88
CA MET A 187 -3.32 -0.88 -2.85
C MET A 187 -4.49 -1.18 -3.79
N SER A 188 -5.47 -0.27 -3.89
CA SER A 188 -6.60 -0.39 -4.82
C SER A 188 -6.14 -0.45 -6.28
N GLU A 189 -5.12 0.34 -6.64
CA GLU A 189 -4.55 0.34 -7.98
C GLU A 189 -3.77 -0.93 -8.27
N MET A 190 -3.01 -1.42 -7.29
CA MET A 190 -2.28 -2.67 -7.42
C MET A 190 -3.24 -3.86 -7.60
N ALA A 191 -4.36 -3.87 -6.86
CA ALA A 191 -5.41 -4.88 -6.97
C ALA A 191 -5.97 -5.03 -8.40
N LEU A 192 -6.02 -3.91 -9.15
CA LEU A 192 -6.54 -3.89 -10.51
C LEU A 192 -5.46 -4.11 -11.58
N THR A 193 -4.18 -4.01 -11.23
CA THR A 193 -3.07 -3.96 -12.18
C THR A 193 -2.17 -5.18 -12.15
N ALA A 194 -1.84 -5.70 -10.96
CA ALA A 194 -0.89 -6.79 -10.80
C ALA A 194 -1.55 -8.17 -10.83
N ASP A 195 -0.82 -9.13 -11.38
CA ASP A 195 -1.16 -10.56 -11.36
C ASP A 195 -0.55 -11.25 -10.13
N HIS A 196 0.62 -10.77 -9.71
CA HIS A 196 1.44 -11.35 -8.67
C HIS A 196 1.90 -10.28 -7.67
N LEU A 197 1.98 -10.63 -6.39
CA LEU A 197 2.36 -9.71 -5.33
C LEU A 197 3.57 -10.20 -4.55
N ILE A 198 4.48 -9.28 -4.32
CA ILE A 198 5.59 -9.40 -3.38
C ILE A 198 5.37 -8.33 -2.32
N VAL A 199 5.12 -8.75 -1.09
CA VAL A 199 4.88 -7.86 0.04
C VAL A 199 6.08 -7.91 0.98
N ILE A 200 6.59 -6.74 1.34
CA ILE A 200 7.72 -6.59 2.25
C ILE A 200 7.38 -5.72 3.46
N GLY A 201 7.97 -6.05 4.60
CA GLY A 201 7.88 -5.28 5.84
C GLY A 201 9.19 -5.32 6.59
N ARG A 202 9.64 -4.17 7.11
CA ARG A 202 10.94 -4.04 7.81
C ARG A 202 12.12 -4.70 7.08
N GLY A 203 12.17 -4.54 5.75
CA GLY A 203 13.25 -5.08 4.92
C GLY A 203 13.16 -6.57 4.60
N GLN A 204 12.10 -7.27 5.03
CA GLN A 204 11.94 -8.72 4.87
C GLN A 204 10.70 -9.07 4.05
N LEU A 205 10.71 -10.25 3.43
CA LEU A 205 9.57 -10.78 2.70
C LEU A 205 8.47 -11.21 3.68
N LEU A 206 7.26 -10.71 3.45
CA LEU A 206 6.05 -11.13 4.17
C LEU A 206 5.18 -12.07 3.33
N ALA A 207 5.11 -11.82 2.01
CA ALA A 207 4.36 -12.66 1.09
C ALA A 207 4.94 -12.59 -0.34
N ASP A 208 4.85 -13.70 -1.06
CA ASP A 208 5.20 -13.88 -2.48
C ASP A 208 4.16 -14.85 -3.05
N GLN A 209 3.10 -14.32 -3.67
CA GLN A 209 1.97 -15.12 -4.16
C GLN A 209 1.11 -14.36 -5.19
N ASN A 210 0.21 -15.09 -5.87
CA ASN A 210 -0.81 -14.48 -6.72
C ASN A 210 -1.72 -13.55 -5.92
N ILE A 211 -2.21 -12.49 -6.57
CA ILE A 211 -3.06 -11.50 -5.90
C ILE A 211 -4.40 -12.07 -5.39
N LYS A 212 -5.01 -12.99 -6.13
CA LYS A 212 -6.28 -13.63 -5.74
C LYS A 212 -6.08 -14.53 -4.53
N ASP A 213 -4.98 -15.26 -4.52
CA ASP A 213 -4.59 -16.09 -3.38
C ASP A 213 -4.27 -15.20 -2.18
N PHE A 214 -3.54 -14.10 -2.38
CA PHE A 214 -3.24 -13.16 -1.30
C PHE A 214 -4.50 -12.64 -0.61
N ILE A 215 -5.48 -12.17 -1.40
CA ILE A 215 -6.73 -11.62 -0.88
C ILE A 215 -7.55 -12.69 -0.16
N SER A 216 -7.71 -13.87 -0.77
CA SER A 216 -8.50 -14.97 -0.19
C SER A 216 -7.90 -15.55 1.10
N HIS A 217 -6.58 -15.63 1.23
CA HIS A 217 -5.93 -16.18 2.42
C HIS A 217 -5.84 -15.18 3.58
N ASN A 218 -5.72 -13.88 3.29
CA ASN A 218 -5.47 -12.85 4.30
C ASN A 218 -6.71 -12.06 4.68
N SER A 219 -7.85 -12.42 4.10
CA SER A 219 -9.10 -11.77 4.39
C SER A 219 -10.25 -12.73 4.59
N ALA A 220 -11.16 -12.35 5.46
CA ALA A 220 -12.41 -13.07 5.65
C ALA A 220 -13.49 -12.31 4.88
N ASP A 221 -14.03 -12.93 3.84
CA ASP A 221 -15.27 -12.44 3.24
C ASP A 221 -16.36 -12.44 4.30
N PHE A 222 -17.12 -11.36 4.35
CA PHE A 222 -18.27 -11.25 5.24
C PHE A 222 -19.45 -10.66 4.51
N ALA A 223 -20.65 -11.08 4.89
CA ALA A 223 -21.86 -10.39 4.49
C ALA A 223 -22.15 -9.29 5.51
N ARG A 224 -22.46 -8.10 5.01
CA ARG A 224 -22.95 -7.01 5.83
C ARG A 224 -24.47 -7.00 5.76
N VAL A 225 -25.09 -7.03 6.93
CA VAL A 225 -26.53 -7.21 7.09
C VAL A 225 -27.10 -6.11 7.95
N ARG A 226 -28.18 -5.46 7.51
CA ARG A 226 -28.87 -4.43 8.29
C ARG A 226 -30.34 -4.80 8.44
N THR A 227 -30.84 -4.71 9.67
CA THR A 227 -32.27 -4.85 10.01
C THR A 227 -32.85 -3.47 10.36
N PRO A 228 -34.19 -3.29 10.30
CA PRO A 228 -34.83 -2.05 10.76
C PRO A 228 -34.38 -1.66 12.18
N GLU A 229 -34.01 -0.39 12.37
CA GLU A 229 -33.57 0.13 13.68
C GLU A 229 -34.72 0.22 14.70
N THR A 230 -35.96 0.27 14.20
CA THR A 230 -37.19 0.38 14.99
C THR A 230 -37.54 -0.89 15.76
N GLU A 231 -36.92 -2.02 15.44
CA GLU A 231 -37.26 -3.33 16.01
C GLU A 231 -36.01 -4.12 16.45
N PRO A 232 -35.42 -3.81 17.62
CA PRO A 232 -34.21 -4.47 18.12
C PRO A 232 -34.35 -5.99 18.26
N GLN A 233 -35.56 -6.49 18.51
CA GLN A 233 -35.83 -7.93 18.63
C GLN A 233 -35.57 -8.68 17.32
N GLN A 234 -35.77 -8.05 16.16
CA GLN A 234 -35.48 -8.68 14.87
C GLN A 234 -33.98 -8.91 14.69
N ARG A 235 -33.14 -7.98 15.17
CA ARG A 235 -31.68 -8.10 15.13
C ARG A 235 -31.19 -9.28 15.97
N GLU A 236 -31.74 -9.44 17.18
CA GLU A 236 -31.42 -10.55 18.07
C GLU A 236 -31.86 -11.89 17.47
N LYS A 237 -33.08 -11.96 16.94
CA LYS A 237 -33.63 -13.14 16.27
C LYS A 237 -32.78 -13.58 15.07
N LEU A 238 -32.35 -12.62 14.25
CA LEU A 238 -31.45 -12.88 13.13
C LEU A 238 -30.07 -13.34 13.59
N THR A 239 -29.50 -12.69 14.61
CA THR A 239 -28.19 -13.06 15.17
C THR A 239 -28.21 -14.50 15.70
N ALA A 240 -29.26 -14.89 16.40
CA ALA A 240 -29.44 -16.27 16.88
C ALA A 240 -29.53 -17.28 15.72
N ALA A 241 -30.40 -17.02 14.73
CA ALA A 241 -30.58 -17.90 13.57
C ALA A 241 -29.29 -18.08 12.74
N LEU A 242 -28.51 -17.00 12.57
CA LEU A 242 -27.23 -17.06 11.87
C LEU A 242 -26.17 -17.81 12.66
N THR A 243 -26.13 -17.63 13.98
CA THR A 243 -25.17 -18.32 14.85
C THR A 243 -25.47 -19.82 14.93
N GLU A 244 -26.74 -20.20 15.03
CA GLU A 244 -27.19 -21.60 15.01
C GLU A 244 -26.83 -22.29 13.68
N ALA A 245 -26.90 -21.56 12.57
CA ALA A 245 -26.47 -22.06 11.27
C ALA A 245 -24.94 -22.14 11.08
N GLY A 246 -24.14 -21.79 12.11
CA GLY A 246 -22.68 -21.84 12.09
C GLY A 246 -22.00 -20.55 11.62
N GLY A 247 -22.75 -19.45 11.45
CA GLY A 247 -22.21 -18.14 11.11
C GLY A 247 -21.62 -17.42 12.32
N GLN A 248 -20.54 -16.66 12.12
CA GLN A 248 -20.01 -15.75 13.14
C GLN A 248 -20.59 -14.35 12.91
N VAL A 249 -21.33 -13.83 13.89
CA VAL A 249 -21.98 -12.52 13.79
C VAL A 249 -21.30 -11.52 14.73
N LEU A 250 -20.88 -10.38 14.19
CA LEU A 250 -20.26 -9.28 14.93
C LEU A 250 -21.04 -7.98 14.69
N PRO A 251 -21.40 -7.21 15.72
CA PRO A 251 -22.04 -5.92 15.53
C PRO A 251 -21.04 -4.86 15.03
N GLU A 252 -21.49 -3.96 14.16
CA GLU A 252 -20.74 -2.78 13.70
C GLU A 252 -21.26 -1.49 14.35
N GLN A 253 -20.42 -0.44 14.38
CA GLN A 253 -20.70 0.82 15.08
C GLN A 253 -21.90 1.59 14.51
N ASP A 254 -22.28 1.32 13.26
CA ASP A 254 -23.38 1.97 12.54
C ASP A 254 -24.70 1.18 12.58
N GLY A 255 -24.78 0.17 13.46
CA GLY A 255 -25.96 -0.66 13.68
C GLY A 255 -26.12 -1.83 12.71
N ALA A 256 -25.17 -2.05 11.79
CA ALA A 256 -25.12 -3.24 10.94
C ALA A 256 -24.54 -4.46 11.66
N LEU A 257 -24.73 -5.65 11.08
CA LEU A 257 -24.15 -6.91 11.49
C LEU A 257 -23.18 -7.41 10.43
N ARG A 258 -21.98 -7.78 10.84
CA ARG A 258 -20.98 -8.49 10.05
C ARG A 258 -21.15 -9.98 10.25
N VAL A 259 -21.44 -10.72 9.17
CA VAL A 259 -21.70 -12.16 9.21
C VAL A 259 -20.62 -12.89 8.40
N MET A 260 -19.84 -13.75 9.05
CA MET A 260 -18.81 -14.59 8.43
C MET A 260 -19.23 -16.06 8.43
N GLY A 261 -18.68 -16.85 7.49
CA GLY A 261 -18.87 -18.31 7.45
C GLY A 261 -20.18 -18.79 6.81
N LEU A 262 -21.02 -17.89 6.30
CA LEU A 262 -22.26 -18.21 5.59
C LEU A 262 -22.34 -17.49 4.24
N PRO A 263 -22.75 -18.17 3.15
CA PRO A 263 -22.94 -17.53 1.85
C PRO A 263 -24.22 -16.67 1.85
N LEU A 264 -24.25 -15.59 1.05
CA LEU A 264 -25.37 -14.65 1.01
C LEU A 264 -26.75 -15.29 0.79
N PRO A 265 -26.93 -16.25 -0.13
CA PRO A 265 -28.23 -16.92 -0.29
C PRO A 265 -28.70 -17.59 0.99
N ARG A 266 -27.78 -18.22 1.75
CA ARG A 266 -28.12 -18.88 3.01
C ARG A 266 -28.54 -17.87 4.09
N ILE A 267 -27.88 -16.72 4.14
CA ILE A 267 -28.24 -15.61 5.05
C ILE A 267 -29.64 -15.08 4.72
N SER A 268 -29.95 -14.92 3.43
CA SER A 268 -31.29 -14.52 2.97
C SER A 268 -32.36 -15.54 3.36
N ASP A 269 -32.12 -16.83 3.14
CA ASP A 269 -33.07 -17.89 3.49
C ASP A 269 -33.32 -17.95 5.00
N LEU A 270 -32.27 -17.79 5.81
CA LEU A 270 -32.37 -17.76 7.27
C LEU A 270 -33.17 -16.55 7.73
N ALA A 271 -32.89 -15.36 7.19
CA ALA A 271 -33.66 -14.16 7.50
C ALA A 271 -35.14 -14.31 7.14
N HIS A 272 -35.44 -14.88 5.97
CA HIS A 272 -36.82 -15.15 5.55
C HIS A 272 -37.52 -16.16 6.47
N SER A 273 -36.86 -17.28 6.79
CA SER A 273 -37.42 -18.32 7.69
C SER A 273 -37.65 -17.80 9.12
N ALA A 274 -36.84 -16.85 9.56
CA ALA A 274 -36.98 -16.18 10.84
C ALA A 274 -37.98 -15.01 10.81
N ASP A 275 -38.64 -14.74 9.68
CA ASP A 275 -39.53 -13.59 9.47
C ASP A 275 -38.85 -12.25 9.84
N VAL A 276 -37.56 -12.13 9.48
CA VAL A 276 -36.77 -10.91 9.68
C VAL A 276 -36.59 -10.20 8.36
N ARG A 277 -37.01 -8.94 8.32
CA ARG A 277 -36.81 -8.08 7.15
C ARG A 277 -35.38 -7.55 7.13
N LEU A 278 -34.69 -7.74 6.00
CA LEU A 278 -33.38 -7.12 5.75
C LEU A 278 -33.56 -5.79 5.01
N TRP A 279 -32.91 -4.74 5.49
CA TRP A 279 -32.71 -3.48 4.77
C TRP A 279 -31.46 -3.52 3.90
N GLU A 280 -30.45 -4.28 4.33
CA GLU A 280 -29.20 -4.47 3.61
C GLU A 280 -28.80 -5.94 3.70
N LEU A 281 -28.42 -6.52 2.57
CA LEU A 281 -27.68 -7.77 2.47
C LEU A 281 -26.64 -7.58 1.36
N SER A 282 -25.46 -7.11 1.73
CA SER A 282 -24.39 -6.78 0.79
C SER A 282 -23.17 -7.67 1.03
N PRO A 283 -22.53 -8.18 -0.04
CA PRO A 283 -21.26 -8.88 0.12
C PRO A 283 -20.18 -7.84 0.39
N HIS A 284 -19.42 -8.03 1.46
CA HIS A 284 -18.15 -7.34 1.64
C HIS A 284 -17.03 -8.27 1.21
N GLN A 285 -16.60 -8.08 -0.04
CA GLN A 285 -15.40 -8.73 -0.54
C GLN A 285 -14.20 -8.01 0.05
N ALA A 286 -13.29 -8.79 0.60
CA ALA A 286 -12.16 -8.18 1.22
C ALA A 286 -11.21 -7.54 0.20
N SER A 287 -10.69 -6.37 0.55
CA SER A 287 -9.78 -5.63 -0.31
C SER A 287 -8.33 -6.04 -0.09
N LEU A 288 -7.48 -5.76 -1.08
CA LEU A 288 -6.03 -5.88 -0.92
C LEU A 288 -5.51 -5.04 0.24
N GLU A 289 -6.14 -3.89 0.49
CA GLU A 289 -5.80 -3.00 1.59
C GLU A 289 -6.07 -3.62 2.95
N GLU A 290 -7.25 -4.23 3.14
CA GLU A 290 -7.60 -4.94 4.38
C GLU A 290 -6.66 -6.13 4.64
N ALA A 291 -6.43 -6.95 3.62
CA ALA A 291 -5.50 -8.08 3.66
C ALA A 291 -4.09 -7.61 4.08
N TYR A 292 -3.61 -6.54 3.46
CA TYR A 292 -2.32 -5.96 3.76
C TYR A 292 -2.25 -5.38 5.17
N MET A 293 -3.28 -4.66 5.62
CA MET A 293 -3.33 -4.07 6.96
C MET A 293 -3.30 -5.13 8.05
N ARG A 294 -4.07 -6.22 7.90
CA ARG A 294 -4.01 -7.37 8.83
C ARG A 294 -2.61 -7.95 8.91
N MET A 295 -1.95 -8.16 7.77
CA MET A 295 -0.61 -8.74 7.73
C MET A 295 0.48 -7.81 8.26
N THR A 296 0.33 -6.48 8.07
CA THR A 296 1.35 -5.50 8.45
C THR A 296 1.12 -4.83 9.80
N GLN A 297 0.02 -5.12 10.51
CA GLN A 297 -0.29 -4.57 11.84
C GLN A 297 0.86 -4.71 12.87
N GLY A 298 1.70 -5.74 12.74
CA GLY A 298 2.91 -5.94 13.58
C GLY A 298 4.22 -5.35 13.04
N ALA A 299 4.24 -4.84 11.79
CA ALA A 299 5.46 -4.52 11.02
C ALA A 299 5.63 -3.03 10.64
N VAL A 300 4.73 -2.13 11.08
CA VAL A 300 4.84 -0.69 10.80
C VAL A 300 5.68 0.02 11.86
N ASP A 301 6.67 0.81 11.44
CA ASP A 301 7.57 1.56 12.34
C ASP A 301 7.01 2.93 12.74
N TYR A 302 6.04 3.47 12.00
CA TYR A 302 5.41 4.76 12.26
C TYR A 302 3.88 4.61 12.25
N ARG A 303 3.25 4.74 13.42
CA ARG A 303 1.79 4.77 13.58
C ARG A 303 1.34 6.20 13.78
N SER A 304 0.42 6.68 12.93
CA SER A 304 -0.28 7.94 13.15
C SER A 304 -1.55 7.65 13.96
N THR A 305 -1.61 8.11 15.21
CA THR A 305 -2.80 7.97 16.07
C THR A 305 -3.61 9.27 16.07
N ILE A 306 -4.92 9.18 15.81
CA ILE A 306 -5.86 10.31 15.85
C ILE A 306 -5.91 10.95 17.25
N ASP A 307 -5.58 10.20 18.30
CA ASP A 307 -5.51 10.67 19.70
C ASP A 307 -4.60 11.89 19.89
N GLN A 308 -3.56 12.06 19.06
CA GLN A 308 -2.66 13.21 19.16
C GLN A 308 -3.27 14.53 18.68
N LYS A 309 -4.46 14.49 18.05
CA LYS A 309 -5.20 15.71 17.66
C LYS A 309 -5.87 16.39 18.86
N ALA A 310 -6.18 15.66 19.93
CA ALA A 310 -6.81 16.21 21.12
C ALA A 310 -5.91 17.20 21.86
N GLY A 311 -4.58 17.01 21.81
CA GLY A 311 -3.60 17.92 22.43
C GLY A 311 -3.26 19.17 21.62
N LEU A 312 -3.82 19.34 20.41
CA LEU A 312 -3.60 20.51 19.55
C LEU A 312 -4.71 21.56 19.67
N GLN A 313 -5.76 21.29 20.46
CA GLN A 313 -6.73 22.31 20.86
C GLN A 313 -6.09 23.17 21.95
N GLN A 314 -5.66 24.36 21.55
CA GLN A 314 -5.14 25.36 22.45
C GLN A 314 -6.28 25.80 23.38
N GLU A 315 -6.26 25.35 24.64
CA GLU A 315 -7.18 25.84 25.66
C GLU A 315 -6.98 27.36 25.77
N LEU A 316 -8.05 28.12 25.50
CA LEU A 316 -8.05 29.56 25.73
C LEU A 316 -7.80 29.82 27.22
N PRO A 317 -6.84 30.68 27.59
CA PRO A 317 -6.60 30.99 28.99
C PRO A 317 -7.86 31.55 29.66
N PRO A 318 -8.13 31.21 30.94
CA PRO A 318 -9.34 31.63 31.62
C PRO A 318 -9.43 33.17 31.66
N GLY A 319 -10.45 33.71 30.98
CA GLY A 319 -10.70 35.16 30.86
C GLY A 319 -10.47 35.75 29.45
N ALA A 320 -10.00 34.98 28.48
CA ALA A 320 -9.89 35.45 27.09
C ALA A 320 -11.26 35.43 26.40
N MET A 321 -11.83 36.61 26.14
CA MET A 321 -12.96 36.73 25.21
C MET A 321 -12.48 36.37 23.79
N PRO A 322 -13.26 35.62 23.00
CA PRO A 322 -12.91 35.35 21.61
C PRO A 322 -12.74 36.67 20.86
N PRO A 323 -11.77 36.76 19.92
CA PRO A 323 -11.57 37.98 19.16
C PRO A 323 -12.88 38.37 18.45
N PRO A 324 -13.21 39.67 18.38
CA PRO A 324 -14.37 40.11 17.63
C PRO A 324 -14.22 39.60 16.19
N GLN A 325 -15.25 38.90 15.71
CA GLN A 325 -15.29 38.36 14.36
C GLN A 325 -15.11 39.52 13.39
N LEU A 326 -13.96 39.57 12.72
CA LEU A 326 -13.75 40.49 11.60
C LEU A 326 -14.85 40.18 10.57
N PRO A 327 -15.59 41.19 10.08
CA PRO A 327 -16.64 40.96 9.12
C PRO A 327 -16.05 40.27 7.88
N VAL A 328 -16.63 39.13 7.53
CA VAL A 328 -16.28 38.38 6.32
C VAL A 328 -16.57 39.28 5.12
N ALA A 329 -15.57 39.53 4.28
CA ALA A 329 -15.73 40.32 3.07
C ALA A 329 -16.85 39.74 2.20
N GLY A 330 -17.95 40.49 2.04
CA GLY A 330 -19.12 40.09 1.24
C GLY A 330 -20.47 40.04 1.98
N GLN A 331 -20.52 40.26 3.30
CA GLN A 331 -21.80 40.44 4.00
C GLN A 331 -22.52 41.70 3.45
N GLY A 332 -23.67 41.49 2.79
CA GLY A 332 -24.55 42.56 2.31
C GLY A 332 -24.72 42.68 0.78
N GLN A 333 -24.08 41.83 -0.04
CA GLN A 333 -24.37 41.80 -1.47
C GLN A 333 -25.61 40.94 -1.80
N PRO A 334 -26.48 41.36 -2.74
CA PRO A 334 -27.61 40.55 -3.19
C PRO A 334 -27.12 39.21 -3.76
N GLY A 335 -27.60 38.09 -3.20
CA GLY A 335 -27.20 36.75 -3.60
C GLY A 335 -26.19 36.05 -2.67
N TRP A 336 -25.74 36.71 -1.60
CA TRP A 336 -24.91 36.06 -0.59
C TRP A 336 -25.78 35.29 0.43
N TYR A 337 -25.60 33.97 0.51
CA TYR A 337 -26.19 33.12 1.55
C TYR A 337 -25.07 32.61 2.46
N ALA A 338 -25.19 32.87 3.76
CA ALA A 338 -24.32 32.25 4.76
C ALA A 338 -24.58 30.73 4.79
N PRO A 339 -23.55 29.88 4.81
CA PRO A 339 -23.76 28.46 5.08
C PRO A 339 -24.34 28.31 6.50
N PRO A 340 -25.36 27.45 6.69
CA PRO A 340 -25.92 27.23 8.02
C PRO A 340 -24.84 26.63 8.94
N PRO A 341 -24.81 27.04 10.22
CA PRO A 341 -23.84 26.50 11.17
C PRO A 341 -24.08 25.00 11.36
N PRO A 342 -23.02 24.19 11.52
CA PRO A 342 -23.15 22.75 11.71
C PRO A 342 -23.87 22.46 13.04
N GLN A 343 -25.03 21.82 12.96
CA GLN A 343 -25.78 21.36 14.13
C GLN A 343 -24.98 20.27 14.86
N GLN A 344 -24.47 20.60 16.06
CA GLN A 344 -23.96 19.60 16.99
C GLN A 344 -25.15 18.97 17.74
N GLY A 345 -25.52 17.76 17.30
CA GLY A 345 -26.33 16.80 18.08
C GLY A 345 -27.85 16.95 18.06
N GLY A 346 -28.55 15.95 17.48
CA GLY A 346 -29.91 15.56 17.90
C GLY A 346 -31.02 15.50 16.83
N GLN A 347 -31.32 14.28 16.35
CA GLN A 347 -32.58 13.66 15.85
C GLN A 347 -33.40 14.32 14.69
N PRO A 348 -33.86 13.54 13.68
CA PRO A 348 -34.69 14.06 12.60
C PRO A 348 -36.17 14.25 13.03
N PHE A 349 -36.68 15.45 12.73
CA PHE A 349 -38.08 15.86 12.58
C PHE A 349 -39.19 15.16 13.40
N ALA A 350 -39.75 15.89 14.38
CA ALA A 350 -41.19 15.83 14.69
C ALA A 350 -41.68 17.19 15.25
N MET A 351 -42.84 17.65 14.76
CA MET A 351 -43.62 18.82 15.20
C MET A 351 -44.99 18.32 15.72
N PRO A 352 -45.79 19.10 16.50
CA PRO A 352 -45.49 19.69 17.80
C PRO A 352 -46.63 19.44 18.85
N GLN A 353 -46.39 19.87 20.09
CA GLN A 353 -47.34 20.42 21.11
C GLN A 353 -47.41 19.72 22.48
N GLY A 354 -47.25 20.54 23.53
CA GLY A 354 -47.80 20.31 24.87
C GLY A 354 -46.78 20.16 26.01
N ALA A 355 -46.48 21.24 26.72
CA ALA A 355 -45.85 21.24 28.06
C ALA A 355 -46.87 20.79 29.14
N PRO A 356 -46.54 20.63 30.46
CA PRO A 356 -45.25 20.86 31.16
C PRO A 356 -44.89 19.82 32.28
N GLN A 357 -43.76 20.08 32.97
CA GLN A 357 -43.37 19.65 34.34
C GLN A 357 -42.92 18.19 34.57
N ALA A 358 -42.02 17.84 35.50
CA ALA A 358 -41.02 18.51 36.36
C ALA A 358 -40.17 17.37 36.99
N GLY A 359 -38.92 17.65 37.40
CA GLY A 359 -37.94 16.67 37.92
C GLY A 359 -38.30 15.98 39.25
N PRO A 360 -37.40 15.17 39.85
CA PRO A 360 -36.29 15.76 40.60
C PRO A 360 -34.93 15.00 40.56
N TYR A 361 -33.85 15.75 40.81
CA TYR A 361 -32.60 15.45 41.55
C TYR A 361 -32.09 13.98 41.66
N GLY A 362 -30.80 13.65 41.52
CA GLY A 362 -29.57 14.43 41.48
C GLY A 362 -28.34 13.50 41.40
N ALA A 363 -27.19 14.08 41.05
CA ALA A 363 -25.85 13.51 41.26
C ALA A 363 -25.47 13.61 42.77
N PRO A 364 -24.24 13.26 43.26
CA PRO A 364 -23.02 12.81 42.57
C PRO A 364 -22.21 11.71 43.32
N GLY A 365 -21.07 11.27 42.76
CA GLY A 365 -20.00 10.63 43.57
C GLY A 365 -18.96 9.80 42.81
N THR A 366 -17.80 10.40 42.54
CA THR A 366 -16.46 9.75 42.50
C THR A 366 -15.66 10.30 43.70
N PRO A 367 -14.46 9.82 44.11
CA PRO A 367 -13.48 8.98 43.39
C PRO A 367 -12.69 7.95 44.25
N GLY A 368 -11.80 7.17 43.62
CA GLY A 368 -10.71 6.48 44.32
C GLY A 368 -9.92 5.48 43.47
N ALA A 369 -8.65 5.79 43.20
CA ALA A 369 -7.58 4.86 42.81
C ALA A 369 -6.61 4.70 44.01
N PRO A 370 -5.52 3.88 44.00
CA PRO A 370 -5.06 2.88 43.02
C PRO A 370 -4.71 1.50 43.67
N GLY A 371 -4.56 0.45 42.84
CA GLY A 371 -4.16 -0.90 43.28
C GLY A 371 -3.01 -1.46 42.45
N ALA A 372 -2.11 -2.17 43.13
CA ALA A 372 -0.74 -2.51 42.75
C ALA A 372 -0.57 -3.66 41.76
N ALA A 373 0.68 -3.82 41.34
CA ALA A 373 1.22 -4.72 40.33
C ALA A 373 1.09 -6.22 40.68
N ASP A 374 0.86 -7.03 39.63
CA ASP A 374 1.08 -8.47 39.65
C ASP A 374 1.93 -8.93 38.44
N ALA A 375 2.73 -9.95 38.72
CA ALA A 375 3.84 -10.45 37.92
C ALA A 375 3.43 -11.24 36.67
N ASN A 376 4.27 -11.16 35.63
CA ASN A 376 4.06 -11.77 34.32
C ASN A 376 4.48 -13.27 34.30
N PRO A 377 3.58 -14.23 33.98
CA PRO A 377 3.82 -15.66 34.13
C PRO A 377 4.52 -16.35 32.93
N TYR A 378 5.21 -15.61 32.06
CA TYR A 378 5.84 -16.16 30.83
C TYR A 378 7.36 -15.96 30.71
N ALA A 379 8.08 -15.78 31.82
CA ALA A 379 9.54 -15.73 31.80
C ALA A 379 10.15 -17.16 31.68
N GLN A 380 10.66 -17.51 30.49
CA GLN A 380 11.49 -18.71 30.28
C GLN A 380 12.99 -18.41 30.51
N PRO A 381 13.78 -19.39 31.00
CA PRO A 381 15.14 -19.15 31.50
C PRO A 381 16.21 -19.07 30.38
N ALA A 382 17.30 -18.37 30.69
CA ALA A 382 18.43 -18.08 29.79
C ALA A 382 19.22 -19.33 29.35
N PRO A 383 19.78 -19.36 28.12
CA PRO A 383 20.54 -20.50 27.61
C PRO A 383 21.97 -20.58 28.14
N GLN A 384 22.41 -21.82 28.38
CA GLN A 384 23.74 -22.21 28.86
C GLN A 384 24.82 -22.13 27.76
N THR A 385 26.05 -21.86 28.18
CA THR A 385 27.29 -21.74 27.40
C THR A 385 27.67 -23.04 26.68
N PRO A 386 28.12 -23.03 25.41
CA PRO A 386 28.63 -24.24 24.76
C PRO A 386 30.11 -24.52 25.07
N ALA A 387 30.42 -25.80 25.26
CA ALA A 387 31.75 -26.37 25.44
C ALA A 387 32.59 -26.40 24.14
N GLN A 388 33.93 -26.47 24.30
CA GLN A 388 34.95 -26.52 23.25
C GLN A 388 34.82 -27.74 22.32
N PRO A 389 35.17 -27.62 21.01
CA PRO A 389 35.32 -28.76 20.12
C PRO A 389 36.74 -29.41 20.20
N PRO A 390 36.87 -30.73 19.95
CA PRO A 390 38.17 -31.41 19.91
C PRO A 390 38.92 -31.19 18.58
N ALA A 391 40.22 -31.46 18.63
CA ALA A 391 41.24 -31.17 17.61
C ALA A 391 41.04 -31.87 16.25
N ALA A 392 41.54 -31.21 15.21
CA ALA A 392 41.52 -31.64 13.81
C ALA A 392 42.50 -32.80 13.50
N PRO A 393 42.19 -33.69 12.55
CA PRO A 393 43.18 -34.53 11.91
C PRO A 393 43.84 -33.81 10.70
N THR A 394 45.14 -34.01 10.61
CA THR A 394 46.13 -33.53 9.64
C THR A 394 45.82 -33.85 8.18
N ALA A 395 46.11 -32.90 7.28
CA ALA A 395 46.12 -33.07 5.83
C ALA A 395 47.32 -33.94 5.36
N PRO A 396 47.18 -34.76 4.31
CA PRO A 396 48.31 -35.34 3.62
C PRO A 396 48.94 -34.37 2.61
N ASP A 397 50.26 -34.31 2.69
CA ASP A 397 51.24 -33.61 1.86
C ASP A 397 51.17 -34.09 0.39
N LEU A 398 50.96 -33.16 -0.54
CA LEU A 398 51.10 -33.40 -1.98
C LEU A 398 52.31 -32.62 -2.49
N THR A 399 53.48 -33.18 -2.26
CA THR A 399 54.72 -32.83 -2.97
C THR A 399 55.31 -34.10 -3.58
N LYS A 400 55.10 -34.28 -4.90
CA LYS A 400 56.07 -34.89 -5.82
C LYS A 400 55.66 -34.70 -7.30
N PRO A 401 56.59 -34.29 -8.18
CA PRO A 401 56.46 -34.36 -9.63
C PRO A 401 57.00 -35.71 -10.16
N GLU A 402 57.06 -35.87 -11.50
CA GLU A 402 57.52 -37.05 -12.30
C GLU A 402 56.36 -37.98 -12.74
N ASP A 403 56.27 -38.50 -13.97
CA ASP A 403 57.05 -38.37 -15.18
C ASP A 403 56.25 -38.93 -16.39
N ALA A 404 56.80 -38.70 -17.57
CA ALA A 404 56.36 -39.11 -18.91
C ALA A 404 55.81 -40.54 -19.10
N ARG A 405 54.75 -40.67 -19.92
CA ARG A 405 54.79 -41.25 -21.29
C ARG A 405 53.44 -41.16 -21.99
#